data_AF-A0A969DW40-F1
#
_entry.id   AF-A0A969DW40-F1
#
_cell.length_a   1.000
_cell.length_b   1.000
_cell.length_c   1.000
_cell.angle_alpha   90.00
_cell.angle_beta   90.00
_cell.angle_gamma   90.00
#
_symmetry.space_group_name_H-M   'P 1'
#
loop_
_entity.id
_entity.type
_entity.pdbx_description
1 polymer ?
#
loop_
_entity_poly.entity_id
_entity_poly.type
_entity_poly.pdbx_seq_one_letter_code
_entity_poly.pdbx_strand_id
1 'polypeptide(L)'
;MFETAEEKGLSTGLVATCAITHATPASFVAHQPDRNMYEEIAADFLNTDIDLFIGGGRDHFNKRKDGRDLLAELKKKGYDTVSAIDSLRFAKGEKVAALLAEEHLPPMEMGRGDMLKSSTVFALDKLKKNKNGFFLVVEGSQIDWGGHDNNVPYIVSEMLDFDQTVGEVLKFAAADGETLVVITADHETGGMAVSGGDLEQGVVSGKFTTENHTAVMVPVFAYGPQAELFGGIMENTDFYFKFKQVLGLP
;
A
#
# COMPACT_ATOMS: atom_id res chain seq x y z
N MET A 1 3.24 -0.63 -13.41
CA MET A 1 4.12 0.50 -13.01
C MET A 1 5.46 0.02 -12.44
N PHE A 2 5.48 -0.94 -11.51
CA PHE A 2 6.75 -1.41 -10.92
C PHE A 2 7.72 -1.95 -11.97
N GLU A 3 7.28 -2.84 -12.86
CA GLU A 3 8.13 -3.37 -13.95
C GLU A 3 8.74 -2.22 -14.80
N THR A 4 7.95 -1.19 -15.12
CA THR A 4 8.43 -0.02 -15.88
C THR A 4 9.44 0.82 -15.07
N ALA A 5 9.28 0.91 -13.75
CA ALA A 5 10.23 1.59 -12.87
C ALA A 5 11.54 0.78 -12.72
N GLU A 6 11.44 -0.54 -12.59
CA GLU A 6 12.57 -1.47 -12.51
C GLU A 6 13.39 -1.49 -13.80
N GLU A 7 12.75 -1.49 -14.97
CA GLU A 7 13.41 -1.32 -16.28
C GLU A 7 14.27 -0.05 -16.39
N LYS A 8 14.00 0.93 -15.52
CA LYS A 8 14.69 2.23 -15.45
C LYS A 8 15.66 2.32 -14.29
N GLY A 9 15.83 1.22 -13.56
CA GLY A 9 16.72 1.11 -12.43
C GLY A 9 16.26 1.89 -11.19
N LEU A 10 14.98 2.27 -11.12
CA LEU A 10 14.38 2.80 -9.90
C LEU A 10 14.11 1.67 -8.93
N SER A 11 14.18 1.98 -7.64
CA SER A 11 13.75 1.02 -6.62
C SER A 11 12.25 0.96 -6.48
N THR A 12 11.69 -0.22 -6.21
CA THR A 12 10.25 -0.42 -6.08
C THR A 12 9.86 -0.92 -4.69
N GLY A 13 8.78 -0.34 -4.16
CA GLY A 13 8.35 -0.59 -2.80
C GLY A 13 6.83 -0.72 -2.68
N LEU A 14 6.40 -1.62 -1.78
CA LEU A 14 4.98 -1.85 -1.51
C LEU A 14 4.73 -1.99 -0.01
N VAL A 15 3.81 -1.21 0.54
CA VAL A 15 3.40 -1.30 1.95
C VAL A 15 1.87 -1.37 2.01
N ALA A 16 1.32 -2.36 2.70
CA ALA A 16 -0.13 -2.52 2.83
C ALA A 16 -0.52 -3.02 4.22
N THR A 17 -1.72 -2.67 4.67
CA THR A 17 -2.29 -3.18 5.94
C THR A 17 -3.12 -4.46 5.76
N CYS A 18 -3.31 -4.93 4.52
CA CYS A 18 -3.85 -6.26 4.24
C CYS A 18 -2.71 -7.27 3.92
N ALA A 19 -3.07 -8.41 3.34
CA ALA A 19 -2.10 -9.36 2.84
C ALA A 19 -1.47 -8.79 1.56
N ILE A 20 -0.15 -8.94 1.39
CA ILE A 20 0.54 -8.36 0.22
C ILE A 20 0.09 -8.95 -1.12
N THR A 21 -0.63 -10.07 -1.06
CA THR A 21 -1.21 -10.81 -2.18
C THR A 21 -2.68 -10.43 -2.43
N HIS A 22 -3.24 -9.50 -1.66
CA HIS A 22 -4.56 -8.92 -1.92
C HIS A 22 -4.54 -8.04 -3.17
N ALA A 23 -5.72 -7.69 -3.71
CA ALA A 23 -5.85 -7.15 -5.05
C ALA A 23 -5.00 -5.90 -5.34
N THR A 24 -5.07 -4.88 -4.49
CA THR A 24 -4.32 -3.63 -4.68
C THR A 24 -2.81 -3.88 -4.70
N PRO A 25 -2.17 -4.49 -3.68
CA PRO A 25 -0.74 -4.74 -3.72
C PRO A 25 -0.34 -5.74 -4.82
N ALA A 26 -1.12 -6.81 -5.03
CA ALA A 26 -0.84 -7.81 -6.04
C ALA A 26 -0.82 -7.25 -7.47
N SER A 27 -1.67 -6.26 -7.78
CA SER A 27 -1.77 -5.66 -9.12
C SER A 27 -0.49 -4.93 -9.57
N PHE A 28 0.44 -4.66 -8.66
CA PHE A 28 1.75 -4.08 -8.99
C PHE A 28 2.83 -5.13 -9.23
N VAL A 29 2.62 -6.39 -8.81
CA VAL A 29 3.68 -7.40 -8.71
C VAL A 29 3.36 -8.70 -9.45
N ALA A 30 2.07 -9.05 -9.61
CA ALA A 30 1.63 -10.35 -10.07
C ALA A 30 0.73 -10.27 -11.31
N HIS A 31 0.72 -11.35 -12.09
CA HIS A 31 -0.09 -11.48 -13.31
C HIS A 31 -0.90 -12.77 -13.23
N GLN A 32 -2.05 -12.70 -12.56
CA GLN A 32 -2.95 -13.83 -12.40
C GLN A 32 -4.36 -13.50 -12.93
N PRO A 33 -5.09 -14.48 -13.49
CA PRO A 33 -6.43 -14.24 -14.04
C PRO A 33 -7.49 -13.99 -12.97
N ASP A 34 -7.25 -14.36 -11.72
CA ASP A 34 -8.20 -14.24 -10.61
C ASP A 34 -7.47 -13.79 -9.34
N ARG A 35 -8.05 -12.80 -8.63
CA ARG A 35 -7.52 -12.24 -7.39
C ARG A 35 -7.44 -13.25 -6.24
N ASN A 36 -8.18 -14.36 -6.31
CA ASN A 36 -8.21 -15.39 -5.26
C ASN A 36 -7.08 -16.42 -5.41
N MET A 37 -6.25 -16.31 -6.45
CA MET A 37 -5.08 -17.19 -6.66
C MET A 37 -3.91 -16.77 -5.77
N TYR A 38 -4.14 -16.67 -4.45
CA TYR A 38 -3.18 -16.09 -3.51
C TYR A 38 -1.82 -16.80 -3.48
N GLU A 39 -1.79 -18.13 -3.66
CA GLU A 39 -0.53 -18.88 -3.72
C GLU A 39 0.21 -18.58 -5.04
N GLU A 40 -0.47 -18.49 -6.17
CA GLU A 40 0.14 -18.16 -7.44
C GLU A 40 0.61 -16.70 -7.47
N ILE A 41 -0.20 -15.77 -6.93
CA ILE A 41 0.18 -14.38 -6.71
C ILE A 41 1.44 -14.30 -5.83
N ALA A 42 1.50 -15.04 -4.73
CA ALA A 42 2.70 -15.09 -3.87
C ALA A 42 3.93 -15.61 -4.62
N ALA A 43 3.74 -16.56 -5.55
CA ALA A 43 4.83 -17.07 -6.37
C ALA A 43 5.36 -16.03 -7.38
N ASP A 44 4.51 -15.12 -7.86
CA ASP A 44 4.93 -14.04 -8.76
C ASP A 44 5.84 -13.00 -8.08
N PHE A 45 5.78 -12.84 -6.75
CA PHE A 45 6.76 -12.03 -6.01
C PHE A 45 8.20 -12.55 -6.15
N LEU A 46 8.40 -13.84 -6.49
CA LEU A 46 9.71 -14.38 -6.81
C LEU A 46 10.13 -14.10 -8.25
N ASN A 47 9.24 -13.67 -9.13
CA ASN A 47 9.52 -13.42 -10.55
C ASN A 47 9.75 -11.93 -10.84
N THR A 48 9.14 -11.06 -10.05
CA THR A 48 9.30 -9.60 -10.12
C THR A 48 10.53 -9.14 -9.34
N ASP A 49 11.17 -8.04 -9.75
CA ASP A 49 12.44 -7.58 -9.15
C ASP A 49 12.23 -6.65 -7.94
N ILE A 50 11.03 -6.63 -7.37
CA ILE A 50 10.61 -5.72 -6.29
C ILE A 50 11.62 -5.67 -5.13
N ASP A 51 12.09 -4.47 -4.76
CA ASP A 51 13.11 -4.34 -3.72
C ASP A 51 12.54 -4.51 -2.32
N LEU A 52 11.33 -4.01 -2.07
CA LEU A 52 10.75 -3.99 -0.74
C LEU A 52 9.24 -4.26 -0.79
N PHE A 53 8.78 -5.20 0.04
CA PHE A 53 7.35 -5.32 0.32
C PHE A 53 7.08 -5.62 1.80
N ILE A 54 6.06 -4.96 2.35
CA ILE A 54 5.69 -5.03 3.76
C ILE A 54 4.17 -5.15 3.88
N GLY A 55 3.69 -6.20 4.54
CA GLY A 55 2.26 -6.42 4.76
C GLY A 55 2.00 -7.74 5.48
N GLY A 56 0.80 -8.27 5.36
CA GLY A 56 0.41 -9.59 5.84
C GLY A 56 0.54 -10.69 4.78
N GLY A 57 -0.04 -11.85 5.05
CA GLY A 57 -0.21 -12.95 4.10
C GLY A 57 0.93 -13.95 4.10
N ARG A 58 1.63 -14.11 5.23
CA ARG A 58 2.75 -15.06 5.37
C ARG A 58 2.36 -16.48 4.99
N ASP A 59 1.13 -16.89 5.29
CA ASP A 59 0.65 -18.25 5.02
C ASP A 59 0.59 -18.56 3.51
N HIS A 60 0.35 -17.56 2.66
CA HIS A 60 0.40 -17.71 1.20
C HIS A 60 1.82 -18.02 0.67
N PHE A 61 2.85 -17.71 1.47
CA PHE A 61 4.26 -17.95 1.12
C PHE A 61 4.81 -19.25 1.71
N ASN A 62 4.30 -19.74 2.86
CA ASN A 62 4.90 -20.88 3.56
C ASN A 62 3.95 -21.98 4.04
N LYS A 63 2.62 -21.81 3.92
CA LYS A 63 1.60 -22.84 4.19
C LYS A 63 0.89 -23.26 2.89
N ARG A 64 1.67 -23.48 1.84
CA ARG A 64 1.19 -23.68 0.48
C ARG A 64 0.76 -25.12 0.19
N LYS A 65 -0.20 -25.30 -0.72
CA LYS A 65 -0.67 -26.62 -1.19
C LYS A 65 0.41 -27.40 -1.93
N ASP A 66 1.31 -26.71 -2.62
CA ASP A 66 2.42 -27.30 -3.38
C ASP A 66 3.64 -27.67 -2.50
N GLY A 67 3.59 -27.36 -1.20
CA GLY A 67 4.66 -27.66 -0.25
C GLY A 67 5.92 -26.79 -0.40
N ARG A 68 5.90 -25.74 -1.24
CA ARG A 68 7.02 -24.79 -1.35
C ARG A 68 7.09 -23.88 -0.13
N ASP A 69 8.31 -23.48 0.20
CA ASP A 69 8.59 -22.42 1.17
C ASP A 69 9.19 -21.23 0.42
N LEU A 70 8.32 -20.30 0.02
CA LEU A 70 8.73 -19.13 -0.75
C LEU A 70 9.56 -18.16 0.10
N LEU A 71 9.46 -18.21 1.43
CA LEU A 71 10.34 -17.40 2.30
C LEU A 71 11.78 -17.89 2.21
N ALA A 72 11.99 -19.21 2.19
CA ALA A 72 13.31 -19.79 1.96
C ALA A 72 13.84 -19.47 0.55
N GLU A 73 12.96 -19.45 -0.47
CA GLU A 73 13.32 -19.06 -1.83
C GLU A 73 13.70 -17.57 -1.92
N LEU A 74 12.93 -16.67 -1.28
CA LEU A 74 13.23 -15.24 -1.19
C LEU A 74 14.59 -14.98 -0.52
N LYS A 75 14.91 -15.69 0.58
CA LYS A 75 16.24 -15.61 1.20
C LYS A 75 17.35 -15.98 0.23
N LYS A 76 17.17 -17.02 -0.58
CA LYS A 76 18.15 -17.42 -1.61
C LYS A 76 18.31 -16.35 -2.70
N LYS A 77 17.26 -15.56 -2.97
CA LYS A 77 17.29 -14.39 -3.86
C LYS A 77 17.82 -13.11 -3.18
N GLY A 78 18.29 -13.20 -1.92
CA GLY A 78 18.92 -12.07 -1.22
C GLY A 78 17.96 -11.18 -0.43
N TYR A 79 16.70 -11.59 -0.22
CA TYR A 79 15.77 -10.86 0.63
C TYR A 79 16.04 -11.13 2.10
N ASP A 80 16.07 -10.06 2.89
CA ASP A 80 15.85 -10.14 4.33
C ASP A 80 14.37 -10.41 4.57
N THR A 81 14.03 -11.63 4.99
CA THR A 81 12.66 -11.98 5.36
C THR A 81 12.38 -11.60 6.81
N VAL A 82 11.37 -10.77 7.04
CA VAL A 82 11.01 -10.26 8.37
C VAL A 82 9.58 -10.70 8.71
N SER A 83 9.36 -11.19 9.93
CA SER A 83 8.06 -11.73 10.37
C SER A 83 7.39 -10.96 11.51
N ALA A 84 8.03 -9.89 12.00
CA ALA A 84 7.54 -9.07 13.10
C ALA A 84 8.01 -7.62 12.91
N ILE A 85 7.14 -6.65 13.24
CA ILE A 85 7.40 -5.22 13.03
C ILE A 85 8.66 -4.74 13.77
N ASP A 86 8.88 -5.21 15.00
CA ASP A 86 10.08 -4.91 15.78
C ASP A 86 11.36 -5.40 15.12
N SER A 87 11.28 -6.43 14.27
CA SER A 87 12.44 -6.97 13.59
C SER A 87 12.79 -6.19 12.31
N LEU A 88 11.90 -5.31 11.83
CA LEU A 88 12.09 -4.56 10.58
C LEU A 88 13.34 -3.70 10.61
N ARG A 89 13.64 -3.07 11.75
CA ARG A 89 14.87 -2.26 11.96
C ARG A 89 16.18 -3.04 11.79
N PHE A 90 16.14 -4.37 11.86
CA PHE A 90 17.32 -5.22 11.69
C PHE A 90 17.52 -5.68 10.25
N ALA A 91 16.54 -5.48 9.35
CA ALA A 91 16.71 -5.73 7.93
C ALA A 91 17.67 -4.70 7.33
N LYS A 92 18.84 -5.18 6.89
CA LYS A 92 19.97 -4.38 6.38
C LYS A 92 20.27 -4.66 4.92
N GLY A 93 19.76 -5.76 4.38
CA GLY A 93 19.86 -6.11 2.97
C GLY A 93 19.25 -5.05 2.06
N GLU A 94 19.65 -5.11 0.79
CA GLU A 94 19.11 -4.26 -0.26
C GLU A 94 17.64 -4.60 -0.52
N LYS A 95 17.29 -5.89 -0.41
CA LYS A 95 15.92 -6.38 -0.59
C LYS A 95 15.28 -6.85 0.71
N VAL A 96 14.00 -6.53 0.91
CA VAL A 96 13.27 -6.83 2.16
C VAL A 96 11.88 -7.40 1.84
N ALA A 97 11.59 -8.54 2.46
CA ALA A 97 10.29 -9.20 2.41
C ALA A 97 9.70 -9.29 3.82
N ALA A 98 8.88 -8.34 4.22
CA ALA A 98 8.32 -8.29 5.57
C ALA A 98 6.85 -8.74 5.60
N LEU A 99 6.61 -9.96 6.07
CA LEU A 99 5.28 -10.55 6.22
C LEU A 99 4.91 -10.64 7.71
N LEU A 100 4.26 -9.58 8.18
CA LEU A 100 4.07 -9.24 9.59
C LEU A 100 2.86 -9.92 10.24
N ALA A 101 1.99 -10.56 9.45
CA ALA A 101 0.89 -11.41 9.90
C ALA A 101 0.76 -12.67 9.04
N GLU A 102 0.13 -13.71 9.59
CA GLU A 102 -0.18 -14.96 8.89
C GLU A 102 -1.11 -14.72 7.71
N GLU A 103 -2.19 -13.98 7.95
CA GLU A 103 -3.15 -13.50 6.96
C GLU A 103 -3.05 -11.97 6.90
N HIS A 104 -4.17 -11.26 6.86
CA HIS A 104 -4.22 -9.80 7.00
C HIS A 104 -3.68 -9.32 8.35
N LEU A 105 -3.21 -8.07 8.42
CA LEU A 105 -2.95 -7.44 9.71
C LEU A 105 -4.30 -7.21 10.44
N PRO A 106 -4.30 -7.13 11.78
CA PRO A 106 -5.50 -6.75 12.50
C PRO A 106 -5.99 -5.34 12.10
N PRO A 107 -7.29 -5.05 12.28
CA PRO A 107 -7.81 -3.68 12.26
C PRO A 107 -7.08 -2.76 13.23
N MET A 108 -7.11 -1.45 12.97
CA MET A 108 -6.56 -0.44 13.89
C MET A 108 -7.15 -0.54 15.30
N GLU A 109 -8.47 -0.70 15.39
CA GLU A 109 -9.19 -0.86 16.66
C GLU A 109 -8.82 -2.16 17.41
N MET A 110 -8.24 -3.14 16.71
CA MET A 110 -7.74 -4.40 17.28
C MET A 110 -6.23 -4.37 17.57
N GLY A 111 -5.61 -3.19 17.60
CA GLY A 111 -4.25 -3.02 18.09
C GLY A 111 -3.16 -3.26 17.05
N ARG A 112 -3.41 -2.96 15.77
CA ARG A 112 -2.36 -2.96 14.72
C ARG A 112 -1.16 -2.07 15.06
N GLY A 113 -1.35 -1.07 15.93
CA GLY A 113 -0.31 -0.11 16.29
C GLY A 113 0.02 0.80 15.12
N ASP A 114 1.23 1.35 15.07
CA ASP A 114 1.65 2.28 14.02
C ASP A 114 2.32 1.59 12.81
N MET A 115 1.90 0.35 12.52
CA MET A 115 2.52 -0.51 11.51
C MET A 115 2.64 0.20 10.16
N LEU A 116 1.56 0.81 9.65
CA LEU A 116 1.53 1.43 8.32
C LEU A 116 2.54 2.58 8.23
N LYS A 117 2.48 3.50 9.19
CA LYS A 117 3.40 4.63 9.33
C LYS A 117 4.86 4.17 9.47
N SER A 118 5.14 3.27 10.41
CA SER A 118 6.49 2.78 10.70
C SER A 118 7.10 2.02 9.52
N SER A 119 6.29 1.21 8.82
CA SER A 119 6.72 0.48 7.62
C SER A 119 6.96 1.42 6.44
N THR A 120 6.13 2.45 6.28
CA THR A 120 6.28 3.47 5.24
C THR A 120 7.56 4.30 5.44
N VAL A 121 7.83 4.77 6.67
CA VAL A 121 9.06 5.49 6.98
C VAL A 121 10.29 4.61 6.73
N PHE A 122 10.24 3.35 7.14
CA PHE A 122 11.31 2.38 6.84
C PHE A 122 11.51 2.19 5.33
N ALA A 123 10.41 2.06 4.57
CA ALA A 123 10.46 1.90 3.12
C ALA A 123 11.11 3.12 2.44
N LEU A 124 10.67 4.33 2.79
CA LEU A 124 11.27 5.57 2.29
C LEU A 124 12.77 5.65 2.61
N ASP A 125 13.17 5.32 3.84
CA ASP A 125 14.58 5.32 4.26
C ASP A 125 15.46 4.32 3.51
N LYS A 126 14.89 3.19 3.08
CA LYS A 126 15.58 2.20 2.25
C LYS A 126 15.64 2.64 0.80
N LEU A 127 14.50 2.96 0.20
CA LEU A 127 14.35 3.19 -1.23
C LEU A 127 15.04 4.48 -1.68
N LYS A 128 15.07 5.54 -0.85
CA LYS A 128 15.77 6.81 -1.15
C LYS A 128 17.29 6.67 -1.37
N LYS A 129 17.87 5.51 -1.03
CA LYS A 129 19.30 5.26 -1.24
C LYS A 129 19.64 5.02 -2.71
N ASN A 130 18.66 4.63 -3.52
CA ASN A 130 18.84 4.47 -4.95
C ASN A 130 18.91 5.85 -5.61
N LYS A 131 20.05 6.16 -6.25
CA LYS A 131 20.29 7.44 -6.91
C LYS A 131 19.43 7.65 -8.17
N ASN A 132 18.85 6.58 -8.72
CA ASN A 132 17.91 6.68 -9.84
C ASN A 132 16.49 7.02 -9.37
N GLY A 133 16.24 7.06 -8.06
CA GLY A 133 14.92 7.29 -7.47
C GLY A 133 14.19 6.00 -7.13
N PHE A 134 12.92 6.14 -6.77
CA PHE A 134 12.06 5.02 -6.39
C PHE A 134 10.59 5.24 -6.75
N PHE A 135 9.82 4.16 -6.77
CA PHE A 135 8.37 4.18 -6.85
C PHE A 135 7.80 3.35 -5.69
N LEU A 136 7.04 3.99 -4.81
CA LEU A 136 6.49 3.39 -3.59
C LEU A 136 4.96 3.48 -3.60
N VAL A 137 4.29 2.36 -3.36
CA VAL A 137 2.84 2.29 -3.12
C VAL A 137 2.59 1.97 -1.66
N VAL A 138 1.72 2.76 -1.03
CA VAL A 138 1.32 2.60 0.37
C VAL A 138 -0.21 2.53 0.43
N GLU A 139 -0.75 1.48 1.02
CA GLU A 139 -2.19 1.22 1.08
C GLU A 139 -2.70 1.13 2.52
N GLY A 140 -3.65 2.01 2.87
CA GLY A 140 -4.52 1.86 4.03
C GLY A 140 -5.69 0.93 3.70
N SER A 141 -5.43 -0.37 3.64
CA SER A 141 -6.29 -1.35 2.98
C SER A 141 -7.68 -1.54 3.61
N GLN A 142 -7.83 -1.32 4.93
CA GLN A 142 -9.03 -1.73 5.67
C GLN A 142 -10.07 -0.61 5.84
N ILE A 143 -9.82 0.59 5.28
CA ILE A 143 -10.84 1.64 5.16
C ILE A 143 -12.05 1.10 4.38
N ASP A 144 -11.77 0.37 3.29
CA ASP A 144 -12.75 -0.34 2.47
C ASP A 144 -13.57 -1.35 3.29
N TRP A 145 -12.92 -2.14 4.14
CA TRP A 145 -13.59 -3.14 4.98
C TRP A 145 -14.52 -2.51 6.00
N GLY A 146 -14.12 -1.40 6.61
CA GLY A 146 -15.03 -0.61 7.44
C GLY A 146 -16.25 -0.08 6.67
N GLY A 147 -16.05 0.27 5.39
CA GLY A 147 -17.12 0.65 4.46
C GLY A 147 -18.09 -0.50 4.18
N HIS A 148 -17.57 -1.69 3.87
CA HIS A 148 -18.38 -2.91 3.67
C HIS A 148 -19.19 -3.26 4.92
N ASP A 149 -18.59 -3.13 6.11
CA ASP A 149 -19.22 -3.40 7.40
C ASP A 149 -20.18 -2.29 7.86
N ASN A 150 -20.28 -1.17 7.11
CA ASN A 150 -21.04 0.02 7.50
C ASN A 150 -20.68 0.51 8.91
N ASN A 151 -19.39 0.42 9.26
CA ASN A 151 -18.88 0.64 10.61
C ASN A 151 -18.08 1.94 10.67
N VAL A 152 -18.71 3.00 11.18
CA VAL A 152 -18.10 4.34 11.26
C VAL A 152 -16.84 4.37 12.14
N PRO A 153 -16.81 3.83 13.37
CA PRO A 153 -15.58 3.73 14.15
C PRO A 153 -14.42 3.05 13.39
N TYR A 154 -14.71 1.96 12.68
CA TYR A 154 -13.70 1.24 11.92
C TYR A 154 -13.12 2.10 10.80
N ILE A 155 -13.98 2.69 9.94
CA ILE A 155 -13.56 3.62 8.88
C ILE A 155 -12.73 4.77 9.45
N VAL A 156 -13.20 5.41 10.52
CA VAL A 156 -12.52 6.57 11.12
C VAL A 156 -11.14 6.17 11.66
N SER A 157 -11.04 5.04 12.36
CA SER A 157 -9.75 4.58 12.92
C SER A 157 -8.72 4.26 11.83
N GLU A 158 -9.15 3.63 10.73
CA GLU A 158 -8.31 3.32 9.57
C GLU A 158 -7.90 4.58 8.80
N MET A 159 -8.83 5.52 8.61
CA MET A 159 -8.55 6.83 7.98
C MET A 159 -7.54 7.65 8.79
N LEU A 160 -7.62 7.61 10.12
CA LEU A 160 -6.66 8.30 11.00
C LEU A 160 -5.26 7.67 10.93
N ASP A 161 -5.14 6.35 10.82
CA ASP A 161 -3.85 5.68 10.60
C ASP A 161 -3.25 6.05 9.23
N PHE A 162 -4.08 6.10 8.19
CA PHE A 162 -3.67 6.53 6.87
C PHE A 162 -3.25 8.01 6.86
N ASP A 163 -4.00 8.90 7.50
CA ASP A 163 -3.67 10.33 7.63
C ASP A 163 -2.32 10.56 8.34
N GLN A 164 -2.07 9.85 9.45
CA GLN A 164 -0.76 9.92 10.13
C GLN A 164 0.39 9.48 9.23
N THR A 165 0.16 8.45 8.41
CA THR A 165 1.13 7.95 7.43
C THR A 165 1.37 8.97 6.32
N VAL A 166 0.30 9.55 5.76
CA VAL A 166 0.37 10.65 4.77
C VAL A 166 1.16 11.83 5.33
N GLY A 167 0.97 12.18 6.59
CA GLY A 167 1.73 13.23 7.26
C GLY A 167 3.24 13.01 7.23
N GLU A 168 3.71 11.78 7.46
CA GLU A 168 5.14 11.42 7.37
C GLU A 168 5.65 11.41 5.92
N VAL A 169 4.84 10.94 4.97
CA VAL A 169 5.18 10.95 3.54
C VAL A 169 5.32 12.39 3.01
N LEU A 170 4.42 13.30 3.40
CA LEU A 170 4.50 14.71 3.01
C LEU A 170 5.70 15.41 3.64
N LYS A 171 6.05 15.10 4.91
CA LYS A 171 7.30 15.59 5.53
C LYS A 171 8.53 15.13 4.77
N PHE A 172 8.57 13.85 4.38
CA PHE A 172 9.64 13.31 3.57
C PHE A 172 9.74 14.04 2.22
N ALA A 173 8.63 14.15 1.49
CA ALA A 173 8.61 14.77 0.17
C ALA A 173 8.97 16.26 0.21
N ALA A 174 8.54 17.00 1.24
CA ALA A 174 8.90 18.39 1.44
C ALA A 174 10.39 18.58 1.75
N ALA A 175 11.01 17.63 2.46
CA ALA A 175 12.44 17.66 2.77
C ALA A 175 13.31 17.24 1.58
N ASP A 176 12.83 16.30 0.78
CA ASP A 176 13.50 15.79 -0.41
C ASP A 176 13.44 16.78 -1.58
N GLY A 177 12.27 17.41 -1.81
CA GLY A 177 12.05 18.41 -2.85
C GLY A 177 11.91 17.84 -4.27
N GLU A 178 12.25 16.57 -4.50
CA GLU A 178 12.17 15.90 -5.80
C GLU A 178 11.11 14.79 -5.84
N THR A 179 10.39 14.59 -4.73
CA THR A 179 9.36 13.56 -4.58
C THR A 179 7.97 14.06 -4.95
N LEU A 180 7.32 13.40 -5.91
CA LEU A 180 5.88 13.51 -6.15
C LEU A 180 5.12 12.55 -5.23
N VAL A 181 4.11 13.08 -4.53
CA VAL A 181 3.15 12.31 -3.74
C VAL A 181 1.78 12.42 -4.39
N VAL A 182 1.12 11.29 -4.62
CA VAL A 182 -0.27 11.23 -5.10
C VAL A 182 -1.09 10.38 -4.14
N ILE A 183 -2.23 10.89 -3.69
CA ILE A 183 -3.13 10.27 -2.71
C ILE A 183 -4.50 10.18 -3.37
N THR A 184 -5.05 8.97 -3.43
CA THR A 184 -6.37 8.68 -4.00
C THR A 184 -6.93 7.42 -3.36
N ALA A 185 -8.16 7.07 -3.72
CA ALA A 185 -8.73 5.73 -3.51
C ALA A 185 -8.85 4.99 -4.84
N ASP A 186 -9.09 3.68 -4.77
CA ASP A 186 -9.46 2.82 -5.89
C ASP A 186 -10.96 2.95 -6.22
N HIS A 187 -11.81 3.05 -5.20
CA HIS A 187 -13.24 3.37 -5.28
C HIS A 187 -13.80 3.86 -3.92
N GLU A 188 -15.08 4.24 -3.90
CA GLU A 188 -15.83 4.46 -2.65
C GLU A 188 -16.55 3.16 -2.22
N THR A 189 -16.70 2.96 -0.91
CA THR A 189 -17.37 1.78 -0.35
C THR A 189 -18.38 2.14 0.73
N GLY A 190 -19.59 1.57 0.64
CA GLY A 190 -20.68 1.76 1.60
C GLY A 190 -21.65 2.90 1.25
N GLY A 191 -21.27 3.78 0.34
CA GLY A 191 -22.04 4.98 0.00
C GLY A 191 -22.29 5.84 1.23
N MET A 192 -21.23 6.07 2.02
CA MET A 192 -21.29 6.71 3.32
C MET A 192 -21.53 8.22 3.16
N ALA A 193 -22.56 8.73 3.84
CA ALA A 193 -22.79 10.15 4.03
C ALA A 193 -22.56 10.53 5.50
N VAL A 194 -21.70 11.51 5.74
CA VAL A 194 -21.54 12.11 7.07
C VAL A 194 -22.80 12.91 7.40
N SER A 195 -23.57 12.44 8.39
CA SER A 195 -24.86 13.03 8.77
C SER A 195 -24.77 13.96 9.98
N GLY A 196 -23.63 13.98 10.67
CA GLY A 196 -23.40 14.80 11.84
C GLY A 196 -22.14 14.39 12.60
N GLY A 197 -21.92 15.00 13.75
CA GLY A 197 -20.78 14.72 14.62
C GLY A 197 -20.68 15.73 15.76
N ASP A 198 -19.75 15.48 16.67
CA ASP A 198 -19.39 16.36 17.77
C ASP A 198 -17.86 16.48 17.81
N LEU A 199 -17.35 17.69 17.54
CA LEU A 199 -15.91 17.95 17.47
C LEU A 199 -15.25 17.91 18.85
N GLU A 200 -15.94 18.36 19.91
CA GLU A 200 -15.38 18.35 21.27
C GLU A 200 -15.24 16.92 21.79
N GLN A 201 -16.15 16.04 21.39
CA GLN A 201 -16.13 14.62 21.76
C GLN A 201 -15.35 13.73 20.77
N GLY A 202 -14.95 14.26 19.60
CA GLY A 202 -14.28 13.50 18.55
C GLY A 202 -15.19 12.44 17.90
N VAL A 203 -16.49 12.71 17.81
CA VAL A 203 -17.49 11.76 17.30
C VAL A 203 -17.91 12.14 15.88
N VAL A 204 -17.97 11.15 14.99
CA VAL A 204 -18.53 11.27 13.64
C VAL A 204 -19.74 10.35 13.52
N SER A 205 -20.81 10.84 12.92
CA SER A 205 -22.01 10.05 12.59
C SER A 205 -22.12 9.88 11.08
N GLY A 206 -22.24 8.63 10.63
CA GLY A 206 -22.42 8.27 9.23
C GLY A 206 -23.73 7.52 8.99
N LYS A 207 -24.25 7.65 7.77
CA LYS A 207 -25.30 6.80 7.21
C LYS A 207 -24.79 6.16 5.94
N PHE A 208 -25.19 4.93 5.69
CA PHE A 208 -24.75 4.14 4.55
C PHE A 208 -25.93 3.82 3.64
N THR A 209 -25.64 3.61 2.36
CA THR A 209 -26.66 3.29 1.34
C THR A 209 -26.51 1.88 0.79
N THR A 210 -25.37 1.23 1.02
CA THR A 210 -25.06 -0.13 0.55
C THR A 210 -24.00 -0.75 1.46
N GLU A 211 -23.72 -2.04 1.28
CA GLU A 211 -22.55 -2.77 1.83
C GLU A 211 -21.53 -3.06 0.71
N ASN A 212 -21.67 -2.44 -0.47
CA ASN A 212 -20.80 -2.67 -1.63
C ASN A 212 -20.11 -1.37 -2.04
N HIS A 213 -19.25 -1.47 -3.05
CA HIS A 213 -18.65 -0.29 -3.67
C HIS A 213 -19.71 0.57 -4.36
N THR A 214 -19.44 1.87 -4.48
CA THR A 214 -20.25 2.78 -5.30
C THR A 214 -19.42 3.43 -6.40
N ALA A 215 -20.09 4.03 -7.37
CA ALA A 215 -19.46 4.73 -8.50
C ALA A 215 -19.18 6.21 -8.20
N VAL A 216 -19.08 6.60 -6.91
CA VAL A 216 -18.74 7.97 -6.53
C VAL A 216 -17.31 8.28 -7.00
N MET A 217 -17.14 9.45 -7.61
CA MET A 217 -15.80 9.93 -7.99
C MET A 217 -14.94 10.11 -6.73
N VAL A 218 -13.78 9.48 -6.72
CA VAL A 218 -12.81 9.58 -5.64
C VAL A 218 -11.89 10.80 -5.86
N PRO A 219 -11.52 11.53 -4.80
CA PRO A 219 -10.64 12.67 -4.93
C PRO A 219 -9.20 12.21 -5.20
N VAL A 220 -8.49 12.99 -6.03
CA VAL A 220 -7.05 12.84 -6.25
C VAL A 220 -6.36 14.07 -5.67
N PHE A 221 -5.47 13.85 -4.71
CA PHE A 221 -4.61 14.88 -4.16
C PHE A 221 -3.16 14.64 -4.61
N ALA A 222 -2.44 15.70 -4.92
CA ALA A 222 -1.04 15.60 -5.32
C ALA A 222 -0.20 16.73 -4.71
N TYR A 223 1.07 16.42 -4.41
CA TYR A 223 2.06 17.34 -3.86
C TYR A 223 3.44 17.03 -4.44
N GLY A 224 4.24 18.07 -4.71
CA GLY A 224 5.61 17.94 -5.22
C GLY A 224 5.74 18.25 -6.71
N PRO A 225 6.87 17.88 -7.34
CA PRO A 225 7.13 18.15 -8.75
C PRO A 225 6.06 17.56 -9.67
N GLN A 226 5.60 18.35 -10.64
CA GLN A 226 4.58 17.95 -11.62
C GLN A 226 3.21 17.55 -11.04
N ALA A 227 2.90 17.93 -9.80
CA ALA A 227 1.61 17.65 -9.16
C ALA A 227 0.41 18.23 -9.93
N GLU A 228 0.61 19.29 -10.73
CA GLU A 228 -0.41 19.89 -11.59
C GLU A 228 -0.95 18.91 -12.65
N LEU A 229 -0.21 17.86 -13.00
CA LEU A 229 -0.69 16.80 -13.91
C LEU A 229 -1.86 16.02 -13.31
N PHE A 230 -2.01 16.00 -12.00
CA PHE A 230 -3.03 15.25 -11.26
C PHE A 230 -4.22 16.11 -10.82
N GLY A 231 -4.35 17.33 -11.37
CA GLY A 231 -5.55 18.16 -11.20
C GLY A 231 -6.68 17.79 -12.17
N GLY A 232 -7.92 18.11 -11.79
CA GLY A 232 -9.11 17.98 -12.64
C GLY A 232 -9.81 16.62 -12.55
N ILE A 233 -10.65 16.32 -13.54
CA ILE A 233 -11.35 15.03 -13.68
C ILE A 233 -10.53 14.13 -14.59
N MET A 234 -10.31 12.88 -14.19
CA MET A 234 -9.52 11.90 -14.93
C MET A 234 -10.00 10.47 -14.68
N GLU A 235 -9.59 9.56 -15.54
CA GLU A 235 -9.82 8.12 -15.37
C GLU A 235 -8.70 7.49 -14.55
N ASN A 236 -8.98 6.39 -13.84
CA ASN A 236 -7.95 5.65 -13.10
C ASN A 236 -6.84 5.13 -14.03
N THR A 237 -7.14 4.89 -15.31
CA THR A 237 -6.14 4.49 -16.31
C THR A 237 -5.14 5.60 -16.65
N ASP A 238 -5.48 6.87 -16.42
CA ASP A 238 -4.59 7.99 -16.73
C ASP A 238 -3.37 8.03 -15.80
N PHE A 239 -3.48 7.48 -14.59
CA PHE A 239 -2.38 7.44 -13.62
C PHE A 239 -1.13 6.78 -14.19
N TYR A 240 -1.27 5.66 -14.89
CA TYR A 240 -0.13 4.94 -15.50
C TYR A 240 0.65 5.87 -16.44
N PHE A 241 -0.05 6.56 -17.35
CA PHE A 241 0.59 7.44 -18.33
C PHE A 241 1.16 8.70 -17.68
N LYS A 242 0.47 9.27 -16.68
CA LYS A 242 0.96 10.44 -15.93
C LYS A 242 2.20 10.11 -15.12
N PHE A 243 2.24 8.98 -14.42
CA PHE A 243 3.46 8.56 -13.71
C PHE A 243 4.62 8.31 -14.68
N LYS A 244 4.37 7.71 -15.85
CA LYS A 244 5.39 7.59 -16.89
C LYS A 244 5.91 8.96 -17.34
N GLN A 245 5.01 9.92 -17.59
CA GLN A 245 5.40 11.28 -17.94
C GLN A 245 6.27 11.91 -16.85
N VAL A 246 5.87 11.80 -15.58
CA VAL A 246 6.62 12.34 -14.44
C VAL A 246 8.03 11.76 -14.37
N LEU A 247 8.15 10.46 -14.57
CA LEU A 247 9.41 9.71 -14.51
C LEU A 247 10.23 9.80 -15.82
N GLY A 248 9.78 10.55 -16.83
CA GLY A 248 10.46 10.66 -18.12
C GLY A 248 10.52 9.35 -18.91
N LEU A 249 9.49 8.51 -18.75
CA LEU A 249 9.40 7.18 -19.37
C LEU A 249 8.63 7.24 -20.69
N PRO A 250 9.10 6.54 -21.74
CA PRO A 250 8.44 6.48 -23.04
C PRO A 250 7.10 5.76 -22.95
#